data_AF-A0A529AE65-F1
#
_entry.id   AF-A0A529AE65-F1
#
_cell.length_a   1.000
_cell.length_b   1.000
_cell.length_c   1.000
_cell.angle_alpha   90.00
_cell.angle_beta   90.00
_cell.angle_gamma   90.00
#
_symmetry.space_group_name_H-M   'P 1'
#
loop_
_entity.id
_entity.type
_entity.pdbx_description
1 polymer ?
#
loop_
_entity_poly.entity_id
_entity_poly.type
_entity_poly.pdbx_seq_one_letter_code
_entity_poly.pdbx_strand_id
1 'polypeptide(L)'
;MFLKADGSEVWLQSSARLPYLSLAGVIESSEDYVAIRPRLRRVYKQLSGIASDDAFLVQEIEDSGSLVFCARPDKHCALLLLGKFHRGRQSCTPYAVLENLVETIRNSADGIGGQVGATIRFDLVQSELAMRAR
;
A
#
# COMPACT_ATOMS: atom_id res chain seq x y z
N MET A 1 -9.08 10.24 1.47
CA MET A 1 -9.54 8.85 1.25
C MET A 1 -10.84 8.88 0.45
N PHE A 2 -11.30 7.76 -0.10
CA PHE A 2 -12.60 7.67 -0.76
C PHE A 2 -13.67 7.20 0.21
N LEU A 3 -14.86 7.80 0.16
CA LEU A 3 -16.00 7.40 0.99
C LEU A 3 -16.84 6.34 0.29
N LYS A 4 -17.09 5.22 0.98
CA LYS A 4 -18.09 4.22 0.60
C LYS A 4 -19.51 4.71 0.90
N ALA A 5 -20.51 4.02 0.33
CA ALA A 5 -21.92 4.29 0.60
C ALA A 5 -22.33 4.07 2.07
N ASP A 6 -21.59 3.21 2.80
CA ASP A 6 -21.79 2.96 4.23
C ASP A 6 -21.06 3.98 5.14
N GLY A 7 -20.41 4.99 4.55
CA GLY A 7 -19.65 6.00 5.28
C GLY A 7 -18.22 5.59 5.65
N SER A 8 -17.80 4.35 5.36
CA SER A 8 -16.41 3.94 5.60
C SER A 8 -15.44 4.58 4.61
N GLU A 9 -14.24 4.92 5.07
CA GLU A 9 -13.16 5.44 4.24
C GLU A 9 -12.29 4.31 3.69
N VAL A 10 -11.82 4.44 2.45
CA VAL A 10 -10.87 3.51 1.84
C VAL A 10 -9.78 4.23 1.04
N TRP A 11 -8.64 3.55 0.88
CA TRP A 11 -7.50 4.09 0.15
C TRP A 11 -7.64 3.98 -1.37
N LEU A 12 -8.28 2.92 -1.87
CA LEU A 12 -8.25 2.57 -3.28
C LEU A 12 -9.58 2.79 -4.00
N GLN A 13 -9.50 3.44 -5.17
CA GLN A 13 -10.53 3.47 -6.19
C GLN A 13 -10.03 2.76 -7.45
N SER A 14 -10.86 1.92 -8.06
CA SER A 14 -10.52 1.14 -9.25
C SER A 14 -11.74 0.94 -10.15
N SER A 15 -11.54 0.86 -11.47
CA SER A 15 -12.63 0.56 -12.41
C SER A 15 -13.24 -0.83 -12.20
N ALA A 16 -12.46 -1.76 -11.65
CA ALA A 16 -12.90 -3.09 -11.28
C ALA A 16 -13.08 -3.23 -9.76
N ARG A 17 -14.06 -4.07 -9.36
CA ARG A 17 -14.23 -4.46 -7.95
C ARG A 17 -13.10 -5.42 -7.55
N LEU A 18 -12.02 -4.86 -6.99
CA LEU A 18 -10.80 -5.57 -6.62
C LEU A 18 -10.70 -5.69 -5.09
N PRO A 19 -10.64 -6.91 -4.50
CA PRO A 19 -10.27 -7.06 -3.10
C PRO A 19 -8.78 -6.73 -2.92
N TYR A 20 -8.42 -6.13 -1.79
CA TYR A 20 -7.03 -5.86 -1.44
C TYR A 20 -6.82 -5.90 0.08
N LEU A 21 -5.57 -6.06 0.49
CA LEU A 21 -5.15 -5.86 1.87
C LEU A 21 -4.60 -4.43 2.01
N SER A 22 -5.02 -3.74 3.05
CA SER A 22 -4.64 -2.38 3.39
C SER A 22 -3.91 -2.40 4.72
N LEU A 23 -2.69 -1.85 4.77
CA LEU A 23 -1.96 -1.63 6.00
C LEU A 23 -1.83 -0.12 6.23
N ALA A 24 -2.66 0.43 7.11
CA ALA A 24 -2.62 1.84 7.46
C ALA A 24 -1.45 2.14 8.38
N GLY A 25 -0.86 3.32 8.20
CA GLY A 25 0.33 3.74 8.94
C GLY A 25 0.58 5.23 8.87
N VAL A 26 1.75 5.62 9.36
CA VAL A 26 2.22 7.00 9.40
C VAL A 26 3.70 7.06 8.98
N ILE A 27 4.05 8.13 8.26
CA ILE A 27 5.43 8.48 7.97
C ILE A 27 5.97 9.33 9.12
N GLU A 28 6.81 8.75 9.96
CA GLU A 28 7.42 9.41 11.11
C GLU A 28 8.71 10.13 10.67
N SER A 29 8.59 11.44 10.46
CA SER A 29 9.68 12.33 10.15
C SER A 29 9.38 13.74 10.62
N SER A 30 10.43 14.48 11.00
CA SER A 30 10.34 15.92 11.26
C SER A 30 10.12 16.76 10.01
N GLU A 31 10.42 16.22 8.83
CA GLU A 31 10.24 16.91 7.54
C GLU A 31 8.80 16.84 7.05
N ASP A 32 8.31 17.89 6.41
CA ASP A 32 6.98 17.90 5.80
C ASP A 32 6.88 16.97 4.59
N TYR A 33 5.67 16.48 4.33
CA TYR A 33 5.44 15.57 3.20
C TYR A 33 5.83 16.19 1.85
N VAL A 34 5.77 17.53 1.71
CA VAL A 34 6.24 18.26 0.53
C VAL A 34 7.73 18.03 0.25
N ALA A 35 8.55 17.84 1.28
CA ALA A 35 9.98 17.52 1.14
C ALA A 35 10.23 16.02 0.90
N ILE A 36 9.32 15.15 1.37
CA ILE A 36 9.38 13.69 1.23
C ILE A 36 8.95 13.26 -0.18
N ARG A 37 7.86 13.82 -0.70
CA ARG A 37 7.24 13.46 -1.96
C ARG A 37 8.21 13.42 -3.16
N PRO A 38 9.12 14.39 -3.36
CA PRO A 38 10.09 14.33 -4.46
C PRO A 38 11.04 13.13 -4.37
N ARG A 39 11.41 12.70 -3.16
CA ARG A 39 12.26 11.50 -2.96
C ARG A 39 11.53 10.24 -3.37
N LEU A 40 10.26 10.10 -2.99
CA LEU A 40 9.41 8.99 -3.43
C LEU A 40 9.29 8.94 -4.97
N ARG A 41 9.04 10.10 -5.61
CA ARG A 41 8.91 10.18 -7.08
C ARG A 41 10.18 9.85 -7.85
N ARG A 42 11.36 9.99 -7.23
CA ARG A 42 12.64 9.63 -7.86
C ARG A 42 12.85 8.12 -7.91
N VAL A 43 12.34 7.39 -6.93
CA VAL A 43 12.57 5.95 -6.78
C VAL A 43 11.42 5.13 -7.32
N TYR A 44 10.19 5.58 -7.07
CA TYR A 44 8.99 4.80 -7.39
C TYR A 44 8.17 5.47 -8.48
N LYS A 45 7.60 4.63 -9.36
CA LYS A 45 6.63 5.08 -10.35
C LYS A 45 5.36 5.53 -9.64
N GLN A 46 5.02 6.80 -9.79
CA GLN A 46 3.76 7.33 -9.29
C GLN A 46 2.59 6.80 -10.14
N LEU A 47 1.55 6.32 -9.47
CA LEU A 47 0.30 5.87 -10.06
C LEU A 47 -0.74 6.98 -9.89
N SER A 48 -1.50 7.28 -10.95
CA SER A 48 -2.54 8.30 -10.93
C SER A 48 -3.93 7.68 -10.81
N GLY A 49 -4.82 8.37 -10.10
CA GLY A 49 -6.26 8.05 -10.08
C GLY A 49 -6.66 6.77 -9.35
N ILE A 50 -5.73 6.12 -8.64
CA ILE A 50 -6.04 4.91 -7.87
C ILE A 50 -6.16 5.16 -6.37
N ALA A 51 -5.48 6.18 -5.84
CA ALA A 51 -5.53 6.55 -4.43
C ALA A 51 -6.07 7.97 -4.25
N SER A 52 -6.44 8.29 -3.01
CA SER A 52 -6.90 9.62 -2.59
C SER A 52 -5.93 10.74 -2.98
N ASP A 53 -4.63 10.49 -2.79
CA ASP A 53 -3.57 11.47 -2.97
C ASP A 53 -2.46 10.84 -3.80
N ASP A 54 -1.27 10.67 -3.22
CA ASP A 54 -0.17 10.02 -3.92
C ASP A 54 -0.22 8.50 -3.78
N ALA A 55 0.00 7.80 -4.90
CA ALA A 55 0.23 6.37 -4.94
C ALA A 55 1.53 6.07 -5.68
N PHE A 56 2.30 5.12 -5.16
CA PHE A 56 3.60 4.72 -5.68
C PHE A 56 3.65 3.21 -5.83
N LEU A 57 4.00 2.72 -7.02
CA LEU A 57 4.27 1.30 -7.22
C LEU A 57 5.60 0.94 -6.57
N VAL A 58 5.55 0.12 -5.53
CA VAL A 58 6.74 -0.35 -4.79
C VAL A 58 7.29 -1.60 -5.46
N GLN A 59 6.42 -2.55 -5.80
CA GLN A 59 6.81 -3.83 -6.37
C GLN A 59 5.65 -4.43 -7.19
N GLU A 60 5.97 -5.02 -8.33
CA GLU A 60 5.08 -5.93 -9.04
C GLU A 60 5.27 -7.35 -8.52
N ILE A 61 4.17 -8.07 -8.30
CA ILE A 61 4.18 -9.46 -7.84
C ILE A 61 3.77 -10.32 -9.02
N GLU A 62 4.68 -11.21 -9.46
CA GLU A 62 4.51 -12.04 -10.65
C GLU A 62 3.12 -12.72 -10.69
N ASP A 63 2.51 -12.65 -11.86
CA ASP A 63 1.25 -13.28 -12.26
C ASP A 63 -0.02 -12.95 -11.44
N SER A 64 0.04 -12.09 -10.41
CA SER A 64 -1.10 -12.03 -9.48
C SER A 64 -1.32 -10.75 -8.66
N GLY A 65 -0.40 -9.79 -8.63
CA GLY A 65 -0.63 -8.58 -7.84
C GLY A 65 0.42 -7.48 -7.93
N SER A 66 0.23 -6.47 -7.09
CA SER A 66 1.17 -5.35 -6.95
C SER A 66 1.13 -4.79 -5.53
N LEU A 67 2.28 -4.34 -5.06
CA LEU A 67 2.42 -3.62 -3.80
C LEU A 67 2.47 -2.12 -4.08
N VAL A 68 1.53 -1.37 -3.51
CA VAL A 68 1.37 0.07 -3.74
C VAL A 68 1.46 0.81 -2.42
N PHE A 69 2.36 1.78 -2.33
CA PHE A 69 2.46 2.70 -1.19
C PHE A 69 1.65 3.96 -1.48
N CYS A 70 0.65 4.23 -0.67
CA CYS A 70 -0.16 5.44 -0.71
C CYS A 70 0.26 6.39 0.40
N ALA A 71 0.31 7.69 0.13
CA ALA A 71 0.67 8.69 1.13
C ALA A 71 -0.11 9.99 0.93
N ARG A 72 -0.35 10.66 2.05
CA ARG A 72 -1.12 11.90 2.13
C ARG A 72 -0.26 13.05 2.67
N PRO A 73 -0.64 14.32 2.42
CA PRO A 73 0.07 15.48 2.95
C PRO A 73 0.19 15.53 4.48
N ASP A 74 -0.78 14.94 5.19
CA ASP A 74 -0.80 14.81 6.66
C ASP A 74 0.08 13.66 7.19
N LYS A 75 0.90 13.04 6.33
CA LYS A 75 1.80 11.92 6.61
C LYS A 75 1.10 10.61 6.98
N HIS A 76 -0.23 10.54 6.90
CA HIS A 76 -0.90 9.24 6.88
C HIS A 76 -0.55 8.51 5.58
N CYS A 77 -0.25 7.22 5.71
CA CYS A 77 0.09 6.37 4.58
C CYS A 77 -0.60 5.02 4.68
N ALA A 78 -0.59 4.29 3.56
CA ALA A 78 -0.98 2.89 3.55
C ALA A 78 -0.13 2.07 2.59
N LEU A 79 0.14 0.83 2.94
CA LEU A 79 0.67 -0.16 2.02
C LEU A 79 -0.47 -1.06 1.55
N LEU A 80 -0.73 -1.05 0.25
CA LEU A 80 -1.80 -1.79 -0.37
C LEU A 80 -1.23 -2.99 -1.11
N LEU A 81 -1.69 -4.18 -0.75
CA LEU A 81 -1.43 -5.40 -1.49
C LEU A 81 -2.62 -5.66 -2.42
N LEU A 82 -2.45 -5.27 -3.68
CA LEU A 82 -3.48 -5.36 -4.71
C LEU A 82 -3.37 -6.70 -5.44
N GLY A 83 -4.48 -7.39 -5.64
CA GLY A 83 -4.51 -8.60 -6.45
C GLY A 83 -5.36 -9.72 -5.86
N LYS A 84 -5.39 -10.84 -6.56
CA LYS A 84 -6.02 -12.07 -6.08
C LYS A 84 -4.92 -13.10 -5.85
N PHE A 85 -4.53 -13.24 -4.59
CA PHE A 85 -3.54 -14.22 -4.18
C PHE A 85 -4.20 -15.60 -4.10
N HIS A 86 -4.10 -16.36 -5.19
CA HIS A 86 -4.55 -17.74 -5.20
C HIS A 86 -3.45 -18.58 -4.57
N ARG A 87 -3.81 -19.46 -3.64
CA ARG A 87 -2.91 -20.54 -3.21
C ARG A 87 -2.72 -21.45 -4.42
N GLY A 88 -1.65 -21.25 -5.18
CA GLY A 88 -1.24 -22.18 -6.22
C GLY A 88 -1.10 -23.59 -5.64
N ARG A 89 -1.12 -24.63 -6.49
CA ARG A 89 -1.01 -26.05 -6.10
C ARG A 89 0.24 -26.42 -5.28
N GLN A 90 1.14 -25.48 -5.00
CA GLN A 90 2.28 -25.72 -4.12
C GLN A 90 1.80 -25.82 -2.67
N SER A 91 2.24 -26.90 -2.02
CA SER A 91 1.98 -27.22 -0.62
C SER A 91 2.77 -26.29 0.31
N CYS A 92 2.60 -24.97 0.19
CA CYS A 92 3.06 -24.06 1.23
C CYS A 92 2.20 -24.27 2.46
N THR A 93 2.81 -24.50 3.62
CA THR A 93 2.10 -24.51 4.90
C THR A 93 1.49 -23.12 5.11
N PRO A 94 0.27 -23.00 5.67
CA PRO A 94 -0.39 -21.71 5.86
C PRO A 94 0.44 -20.69 6.65
N TYR A 95 1.28 -21.16 7.57
CA TYR A 95 2.17 -20.32 8.39
C TYR A 95 3.26 -19.62 7.57
N ALA A 96 3.85 -20.31 6.59
CA ALA A 96 4.88 -19.74 5.73
C ALA A 96 4.35 -18.57 4.88
N VAL A 97 3.06 -18.59 4.50
CA VAL A 97 2.45 -17.50 3.73
C VAL A 97 2.34 -16.23 4.58
N LEU A 98 1.96 -16.37 5.86
CA LEU A 98 1.85 -15.23 6.77
C LEU A 98 3.22 -14.66 7.11
N GLU A 99 4.21 -15.51 7.38
CA GLU A 99 5.59 -15.09 7.64
C GLU A 99 6.18 -14.34 6.44
N ASN A 100 6.02 -14.87 5.23
CA ASN A 100 6.47 -14.22 4.00
C ASN A 100 5.78 -12.86 3.77
N LEU A 101 4.49 -12.75 4.12
CA LEU A 101 3.77 -11.48 4.03
C LEU A 101 4.31 -10.46 5.03
N VAL A 102 4.52 -10.85 6.29
CA VAL A 102 5.10 -9.98 7.33
C VAL A 102 6.50 -9.52 6.94
N GLU A 103 7.33 -10.44 6.44
CA GLU A 103 8.66 -10.10 5.94
C GLU A 103 8.61 -9.14 4.75
N THR A 104 7.71 -9.37 3.79
CA THR A 104 7.51 -8.46 2.65
C THR A 104 7.09 -7.07 3.10
N ILE A 105 6.17 -6.97 4.06
CA ILE A 105 5.72 -5.69 4.62
C ILE A 105 6.90 -4.98 5.30
N ARG A 106 7.65 -5.68 6.16
CA ARG A 106 8.80 -5.11 6.87
C ARG A 106 9.86 -4.60 5.89
N ASN A 107 10.28 -5.44 4.95
CA ASN A 107 11.29 -5.08 3.96
C ASN A 107 10.84 -3.90 3.09
N SER A 108 9.54 -3.81 2.80
CA SER A 108 8.96 -2.66 2.08
C SER A 108 8.97 -1.40 2.93
N ALA A 109 8.58 -1.48 4.21
CA ALA A 109 8.61 -0.36 5.15
C ALA A 109 10.03 0.19 5.30
N ASP A 110 11.01 -0.69 5.54
CA ASP A 110 12.42 -0.35 5.69
C ASP A 110 12.99 0.24 4.39
N GLY A 111 12.66 -0.37 3.26
CA GLY A 111 13.07 0.11 1.94
C GLY A 111 12.54 1.51 1.65
N ILE A 112 11.24 1.74 1.82
CA ILE A 112 10.62 3.07 1.62
C ILE A 112 11.24 4.07 2.59
N GLY A 113 11.33 3.71 3.88
CA GLY A 113 11.89 4.55 4.93
C GLY A 113 13.32 4.98 4.64
N GLY A 114 14.17 4.06 4.20
CA GLY A 114 15.55 4.34 3.79
C GLY A 114 15.65 5.31 2.62
N GLN A 115 14.73 5.24 1.64
CA GLN A 115 14.73 6.14 0.48
C GLN A 115 14.29 7.57 0.84
N VAL A 116 13.41 7.70 1.83
CA VAL A 116 12.90 9.02 2.24
C VAL A 116 13.57 9.59 3.48
N GLY A 117 14.42 8.84 4.17
CA GLY A 117 15.01 9.26 5.45
C GLY A 117 13.96 9.40 6.56
N ALA A 118 12.97 8.50 6.59
CA ALA A 118 11.90 8.50 7.59
C ALA A 118 11.64 7.08 8.10
N THR A 119 11.02 6.97 9.26
CA THR A 119 10.50 5.68 9.74
C THR A 119 9.07 5.51 9.22
N ILE A 120 8.76 4.35 8.65
CA ILE A 120 7.40 4.00 8.24
C ILE A 120 6.83 3.05 9.29
N ARG A 121 5.79 3.47 10.01
CA ARG A 121 5.11 2.64 11.00
C ARG A 121 3.72 2.25 10.49
N PHE A 122 3.46 0.95 10.41
CA PHE A 122 2.14 0.39 10.10
C PHE A 122 1.49 -0.12 11.38
N ASP A 123 0.24 0.26 11.62
CA ASP A 123 -0.46 0.01 12.89
C ASP A 123 -1.66 -0.93 12.73
N LEU A 124 -2.28 -0.95 11.55
CA LEU A 124 -3.56 -1.61 11.35
C LEU A 124 -3.63 -2.34 10.01
N VAL A 125 -3.92 -3.64 10.07
CA VAL A 125 -4.17 -4.47 8.88
C VAL A 125 -5.68 -4.60 8.68
N GLN A 126 -6.16 -4.21 7.50
CA GLN A 126 -7.58 -4.29 7.13
C GLN A 126 -7.73 -4.93 5.76
N SER A 127 -8.68 -5.87 5.65
CA SER A 127 -9.13 -6.34 4.33
C SER A 127 -10.17 -5.37 3.80
N GLU A 128 -9.93 -4.86 2.59
CA GLU A 128 -10.76 -3.85 1.97
C GLU A 128 -11.17 -4.26 0.55
N LEU A 129 -12.18 -3.57 0.04
CA LEU A 129 -12.70 -3.75 -1.30
C LEU A 129 -12.67 -2.40 -2.02
N ALA A 130 -12.07 -2.37 -3.21
CA ALA A 130 -11.91 -1.14 -3.98
C ALA A 130 -13.26 -0.49 -4.30
N MET A 131 -13.30 0.83 -4.19
CA MET A 131 -14.43 1.61 -4.70
C MET A 131 -14.42 1.60 -6.21
N ARG A 132 -15.60 1.56 -6.83
CA ARG A 132 -15.71 1.63 -8.29
C ARG A 132 -15.35 3.04 -8.77
N ALA A 133 -14.46 3.14 -9.75
CA ALA A 133 -14.23 4.38 -10.50
C ALA A 133 -15.52 4.78 -11.22
N ARG A 134 -15.91 6.05 -11.09
CA ARG A 134 -17.10 6.59 -11.77
C ARG A 134 -16.80 6.84 -13.24
#